data_AF-A0A4S2SG35-F1
#
_entry.id   AF-A0A4S2SG35-F1
#
_cell.length_a   1.000
_cell.length_b   1.000
_cell.length_c   1.000
_cell.angle_alpha   90.00
_cell.angle_beta   90.00
_cell.angle_gamma   90.00
#
_symmetry.space_group_name_H-M   'P 1'
#
loop_
_entity.id
_entity.type
_entity.pdbx_description
1 polymer ?
#
loop_
_entity_poly.entity_id
_entity_poly.type
_entity_poly.pdbx_seq_one_letter_code
_entity_poly.pdbx_strand_id
1 'polypeptide(L)'
;MRVAVAATLAGTVPLGVAAFSFVDHPLSAALAGIVAVALLSLGGLAMARGDAACVRVAGDGLYFLREGHEWSATWEELGRVTLRSTRWGVLQEFVVVGELAPRATKNVVWERFQPAGPGPRAAVTTIRFRNTTLARAEIRRLHEALLQRAGGHYAYDGGLLAVIRSH
;
A
#
# COMPACT_ATOMS: atom_id res chain seq x y z
N MET A 1 18.65 4.50 8.31
CA MET A 1 20.05 4.06 8.07
C MET A 1 20.42 2.82 8.88
N ARG A 2 20.17 2.76 10.20
CA ARG A 2 20.48 1.58 11.05
C ARG A 2 19.81 0.26 10.61
N VAL A 3 18.59 0.33 10.08
CA VAL A 3 17.84 -0.85 9.60
C VAL A 3 18.45 -1.44 8.31
N ALA A 4 19.02 -0.58 7.45
CA ALA A 4 19.66 -1.03 6.22
C ALA A 4 20.95 -1.82 6.51
N VAL A 5 21.74 -1.38 7.49
CA VAL A 5 22.98 -2.05 7.94
C VAL A 5 22.69 -3.40 8.60
N ALA A 6 21.63 -3.48 9.40
CA ALA A 6 21.19 -4.75 10.00
C ALA A 6 20.69 -5.75 8.93
N ALA A 7 20.02 -5.26 7.88
CA ALA A 7 19.55 -6.10 6.78
C ALA A 7 20.70 -6.59 5.88
N THR A 8 21.72 -5.77 5.61
CA THR A 8 22.91 -6.24 4.88
C THR A 8 23.73 -7.22 5.71
N LEU A 9 23.90 -6.99 7.02
CA LEU A 9 24.59 -7.94 7.91
C LEU A 9 23.82 -9.27 8.05
N ALA A 10 22.49 -9.23 8.12
CA ALA A 10 21.67 -10.45 8.15
C ALA A 10 21.74 -11.26 6.84
N GLY A 11 22.06 -10.61 5.71
CA GLY A 11 22.23 -11.27 4.41
C GLY A 11 23.65 -11.78 4.13
N THR A 12 24.69 -11.10 4.63
CA THR A 12 26.08 -11.48 4.35
C THR A 12 26.61 -12.60 5.26
N VAL A 13 26.15 -12.68 6.51
CA VAL A 13 26.57 -13.72 7.46
C VAL A 13 26.18 -15.14 7.00
N PRO A 14 24.97 -15.42 6.48
CA PRO A 14 24.61 -16.75 5.98
C PRO A 14 25.38 -17.16 4.71
N LEU A 15 25.71 -16.21 3.83
CA LEU A 15 26.45 -16.47 2.59
C LEU A 15 27.91 -16.87 2.86
N GLY A 16 28.56 -16.27 3.87
CA GLY A 16 29.91 -16.62 4.29
C GLY A 16 30.00 -18.01 4.95
N VAL A 17 28.99 -18.39 5.73
CA VAL A 17 28.91 -19.71 6.38
C VAL A 17 28.60 -20.81 5.36
N ALA A 18 27.73 -20.53 4.37
CA ALA A 18 27.41 -21.47 3.30
C ALA A 18 28.63 -21.83 2.42
N ALA A 19 29.57 -20.89 2.20
CA ALA A 19 30.80 -21.15 1.46
C ALA A 19 31.77 -22.09 2.23
N PHE A 20 31.78 -22.03 3.56
CA PHE A 20 32.64 -22.88 4.40
C PHE A 20 32.07 -24.29 4.63
N SER A 21 30.73 -24.47 4.53
CA SER A 21 30.07 -25.77 4.77
C SER A 21 29.90 -26.68 3.54
N PHE A 22 30.36 -26.25 2.36
CA PHE A 22 30.16 -26.99 1.10
C PHE A 22 31.04 -28.24 0.95
N VAL A 23 32.05 -28.40 1.81
CA VAL A 23 32.98 -29.55 1.74
C VAL A 23 32.43 -30.78 2.49
N ASP A 24 31.58 -30.59 3.51
CA ASP A 24 31.14 -31.71 4.38
C ASP A 24 29.63 -32.04 4.31
N HIS A 25 28.74 -31.07 4.07
CA HIS A 25 27.27 -31.29 4.20
C HIS A 25 26.43 -30.59 3.10
N PRO A 26 26.29 -31.21 1.90
CA PRO A 26 25.60 -30.59 0.74
C PRO A 26 24.11 -30.31 0.98
N LEU A 27 23.46 -31.08 1.84
CA LEU A 27 22.02 -30.97 2.14
C LEU A 27 21.69 -29.70 2.96
N SER A 28 22.59 -29.34 3.88
CA SER A 28 22.47 -28.14 4.71
C SER A 28 22.67 -26.86 3.88
N ALA A 29 23.58 -26.90 2.91
CA ALA A 29 23.82 -25.79 1.98
C ALA A 29 22.62 -25.54 1.06
N ALA A 30 21.95 -26.59 0.59
CA ALA A 30 20.73 -26.47 -0.20
C ALA A 30 19.59 -25.81 0.59
N LEU A 31 19.39 -26.19 1.86
CA LEU A 31 18.40 -25.58 2.74
C LEU A 31 18.72 -24.10 3.03
N ALA A 32 19.98 -23.76 3.28
CA ALA A 32 20.40 -22.38 3.47
C ALA A 32 20.17 -21.53 2.22
N GLY A 33 20.41 -22.08 1.02
CA GLY A 33 20.10 -21.43 -0.26
C GLY A 33 18.60 -21.13 -0.42
N ILE A 34 17.74 -22.10 -0.10
CA ILE A 34 16.28 -21.91 -0.15
C ILE A 34 15.83 -20.81 0.82
N VAL A 35 16.34 -20.79 2.04
CA VAL A 35 16.03 -19.76 3.05
C VAL A 35 16.52 -18.38 2.59
N ALA A 36 17.72 -18.29 2.02
CA ALA A 36 18.26 -17.04 1.49
C ALA A 36 17.42 -16.50 0.33
N VAL A 37 16.99 -17.37 -0.60
CA VAL A 37 16.08 -17.00 -1.70
C VAL A 37 14.73 -16.57 -1.16
N ALA A 38 14.19 -17.26 -0.16
CA ALA A 38 12.92 -16.89 0.48
C ALA A 38 13.01 -15.52 1.16
N LEU A 39 14.10 -15.24 1.89
CA LEU A 39 14.34 -13.96 2.56
C LEU A 39 14.62 -12.83 1.56
N LEU A 40 15.37 -13.08 0.49
CA LEU A 40 15.60 -12.11 -0.58
C LEU A 40 14.31 -11.83 -1.36
N SER A 41 13.47 -12.84 -1.57
CA SER A 41 12.16 -12.67 -2.19
C SER A 41 11.22 -11.87 -1.27
N LEU A 42 11.23 -12.15 0.03
CA LEU A 42 10.46 -11.39 1.03
C LEU A 42 10.96 -9.94 1.15
N GLY A 43 12.28 -9.75 1.16
CA GLY A 43 12.93 -8.44 1.23
C GLY A 43 12.72 -7.63 -0.05
N GLY A 44 12.80 -8.29 -1.21
CA GLY A 44 12.45 -7.72 -2.51
C GLY A 44 10.98 -7.32 -2.58
N LEU A 45 10.07 -8.15 -2.06
CA LEU A 45 8.65 -7.82 -1.89
C LEU A 45 8.46 -6.60 -0.97
N ALA A 46 9.18 -6.52 0.14
CA ALA A 46 9.10 -5.41 1.07
C ALA A 46 9.64 -4.08 0.48
N MET A 47 10.68 -4.12 -0.35
CA MET A 47 11.22 -2.93 -1.02
C MET A 47 10.44 -2.55 -2.29
N ALA A 48 9.78 -3.51 -2.94
CA ALA A 48 8.90 -3.24 -4.08
C ALA A 48 7.55 -2.65 -3.67
N ARG A 49 7.16 -2.75 -2.38
CA ARG A 49 6.02 -2.06 -1.77
C ARG A 49 6.28 -0.54 -1.69
N GLY A 50 6.37 0.14 -2.82
CA GLY A 50 6.15 1.59 -2.85
C GLY A 50 4.75 1.87 -2.31
N ASP A 51 4.63 2.67 -1.25
CA ASP A 51 3.41 3.11 -0.54
C ASP A 51 2.28 2.08 -0.37
N ALA A 52 2.56 0.78 -0.52
CA ALA A 52 1.58 -0.27 -0.43
C ALA A 52 1.19 -0.40 1.05
N ALA A 53 -0.11 -0.54 1.32
CA ALA A 53 -0.70 -0.40 2.66
C ALA A 53 -0.73 1.02 3.27
N CYS A 54 -0.48 2.09 2.51
CA CYS A 54 -0.83 3.45 2.94
C CYS A 54 -2.34 3.64 3.14
N VAL A 55 -3.17 2.73 2.61
CA VAL A 55 -4.62 2.72 2.82
C VAL A 55 -5.05 1.35 3.32
N ARG A 56 -5.69 1.34 4.48
CA ARG A 56 -6.27 0.15 5.10
C ARG A 56 -7.78 0.33 5.24
N VAL A 57 -8.51 -0.69 4.80
CA VAL A 57 -9.96 -0.79 4.89
C VAL A 57 -10.26 -1.86 5.93
N ALA A 58 -10.86 -1.46 7.05
CA ALA A 58 -11.18 -2.36 8.15
C ALA A 58 -12.71 -2.52 8.28
N GLY A 59 -13.14 -3.31 9.26
CA GLY A 59 -14.57 -3.52 9.51
C GLY A 59 -15.29 -2.27 10.01
N ASP A 60 -14.56 -1.43 10.75
CA ASP A 60 -15.04 -0.23 11.42
C ASP A 60 -14.82 1.07 10.64
N GLY A 61 -13.87 1.09 9.68
CA GLY A 61 -13.60 2.29 8.92
C GLY A 61 -12.44 2.23 7.92
N LEU A 62 -12.02 3.43 7.51
CA LEU A 62 -10.95 3.69 6.57
C LEU A 62 -9.76 4.33 7.29
N TYR A 63 -8.55 3.88 6.98
CA TYR A 63 -7.31 4.32 7.60
C TYR A 63 -6.30 4.71 6.53
N PHE A 64 -5.66 5.86 6.71
CA PHE A 64 -4.58 6.36 5.86
C PHE A 64 -3.31 6.45 6.69
N LEU A 65 -2.25 5.77 6.25
CA LEU A 65 -0.91 5.91 6.81
C LEU A 65 -0.09 6.78 5.86
N ARG A 66 0.40 7.93 6.35
CA ARG A 66 1.30 8.80 5.59
C ARG A 66 2.33 9.41 6.52
N GLU A 67 3.61 9.32 6.15
CA GLU A 67 4.72 9.96 6.87
C GLU A 67 4.74 9.62 8.37
N GLY A 68 4.40 8.36 8.71
CA GLY A 68 4.36 7.86 10.08
C GLY A 68 3.12 8.25 10.89
N HIS A 69 2.19 9.01 10.30
CA HIS A 69 0.95 9.44 10.93
C HIS A 69 -0.22 8.66 10.35
N GLU A 70 -1.07 8.12 11.22
CA GLU A 70 -2.32 7.47 10.83
C GLU A 70 -3.49 8.44 10.98
N TRP A 71 -4.22 8.65 9.89
CA TRP A 71 -5.55 9.22 9.92
C TRP A 71 -6.56 8.09 9.79
N SER A 72 -7.71 8.21 10.45
CA SER A 72 -8.79 7.22 10.36
C SER A 72 -10.15 7.91 10.30
N ALA A 73 -11.17 7.23 9.78
CA ALA A 73 -12.57 7.62 9.88
C ALA A 73 -13.46 6.38 9.89
N THR A 74 -14.50 6.36 10.74
CA THR A 74 -15.48 5.28 10.75
C THR A 74 -16.40 5.38 9.54
N TRP A 75 -17.12 4.29 9.21
CA TRP A 75 -18.10 4.33 8.12
C TRP A 75 -19.24 5.35 8.36
N GLU A 76 -19.63 5.58 9.61
CA GLU A 76 -20.63 6.59 9.98
C GLU A 76 -20.10 8.02 9.81
N GLU A 77 -18.79 8.23 10.02
CA GLU A 77 -18.13 9.52 9.81
C GLU A 77 -17.91 9.83 8.32
N LEU A 78 -17.98 8.83 7.45
CA LEU A 78 -17.75 8.95 6.01
C LEU A 78 -19.07 9.09 5.24
N GLY A 79 -19.24 10.23 4.57
CA GLY A 79 -20.34 10.42 3.62
C GLY A 79 -20.08 9.66 2.31
N ARG A 80 -18.83 9.64 1.85
CA ARG A 80 -18.44 8.98 0.59
C ARG A 80 -16.97 8.63 0.59
N VAL A 81 -16.61 7.51 -0.02
CA VAL A 81 -15.23 7.14 -0.31
C VAL A 81 -15.08 6.99 -1.82
N THR A 82 -14.15 7.73 -2.42
CA THR A 82 -13.83 7.58 -3.84
C THR A 82 -12.43 7.05 -4.06
N LEU A 83 -12.28 6.12 -4.99
CA LEU A 83 -10.99 5.65 -5.49
C LEU A 83 -10.88 6.01 -6.97
N ARG A 84 -9.85 6.78 -7.32
CA ARG A 84 -9.61 7.31 -8.67
C ARG A 84 -8.23 6.91 -9.16
N SER A 85 -8.13 6.60 -10.45
CA SER A 85 -6.82 6.44 -11.11
C SER A 85 -6.37 7.80 -11.64
N THR A 86 -5.12 8.17 -11.38
CA THR A 86 -4.45 9.32 -11.98
C THR A 86 -3.24 8.84 -12.76
N ARG A 87 -3.08 9.28 -14.02
CA ARG A 87 -1.89 8.98 -14.81
C ARG A 87 -0.92 10.15 -14.71
N TRP A 88 0.24 9.93 -14.09
CA TRP A 88 1.32 10.91 -14.01
C TRP A 88 2.63 10.31 -14.54
N GLY A 89 2.86 10.51 -15.85
CA GLY A 89 4.08 10.06 -16.53
C GLY A 89 4.28 8.55 -16.46
N VAL A 90 5.42 8.11 -15.93
CA VAL A 90 5.84 6.70 -15.83
C VAL A 90 5.31 6.03 -14.54
N LEU A 91 4.75 6.80 -13.61
CA LEU A 91 4.23 6.31 -12.34
C LEU A 91 2.74 6.06 -12.43
N GLN A 92 2.29 4.93 -11.84
CA GLN A 92 0.88 4.69 -11.60
C GLN A 92 0.49 5.37 -10.28
N GLU A 93 -0.43 6.31 -10.35
CA GLU A 93 -0.91 7.06 -9.20
C GLU A 93 -2.40 6.79 -8.99
N PHE A 94 -2.80 6.64 -7.73
CA PHE A 94 -4.19 6.46 -7.35
C PHE A 94 -4.51 7.40 -6.20
N VAL A 95 -5.69 8.00 -6.26
CA VAL A 95 -6.15 8.94 -5.25
C VAL A 95 -7.33 8.31 -4.52
N VAL A 96 -7.22 8.25 -3.19
CA VAL A 96 -8.31 7.85 -2.30
C VAL A 96 -8.80 9.10 -1.60
N VAL A 97 -10.10 9.35 -1.69
CA VAL A 97 -10.77 10.48 -1.05
C VAL A 97 -11.83 9.94 -0.11
N GLY A 98 -11.68 10.18 1.18
CA GLY A 98 -12.73 9.97 2.18
C GLY A 98 -13.43 11.29 2.49
N GLU A 99 -14.60 11.51 1.90
CA GLU A 99 -15.47 12.64 2.20
C GLU A 99 -16.19 12.38 3.53
N LEU A 100 -16.04 13.29 4.48
CA LEU A 100 -16.68 13.24 5.78
C LEU A 100 -18.16 13.63 5.66
N ALA A 101 -19.00 12.95 6.43
CA ALA A 101 -20.39 13.33 6.61
C ALA A 101 -20.49 14.75 7.21
N PRO A 102 -21.54 15.54 6.90
CA PRO A 102 -21.66 16.93 7.38
C PRO A 102 -21.53 17.09 8.90
N ARG A 103 -21.96 16.07 9.65
CA ARG A 103 -21.96 16.04 11.12
C ARG A 103 -20.64 15.57 11.74
N ALA A 104 -19.71 15.01 10.97
CA ALA A 104 -18.45 14.51 11.52
C ALA A 104 -17.61 15.66 12.07
N THR A 105 -17.03 15.52 13.27
CA THR A 105 -16.20 16.56 13.90
C THR A 105 -14.70 16.35 13.65
N LYS A 106 -14.35 15.29 12.92
CA LYS A 106 -12.98 14.85 12.71
C LYS A 106 -12.15 15.86 11.91
N ASN A 107 -10.87 15.97 12.29
CA ASN A 107 -9.90 16.81 11.58
C ASN A 107 -9.67 16.29 10.16
N VAL A 108 -9.46 17.23 9.26
CA VAL A 108 -9.28 16.97 7.84
C VAL A 108 -7.80 16.97 7.50
N VAL A 109 -7.34 15.98 6.74
CA VAL A 109 -5.98 15.94 6.21
C VAL A 109 -6.02 16.50 4.79
N TRP A 110 -5.70 17.79 4.66
CA TRP A 110 -5.45 18.43 3.37
C TRP A 110 -4.01 18.90 3.33
N GLU A 111 -3.19 18.38 2.43
CA GLU A 111 -1.93 19.08 2.12
C GLU A 111 -1.74 19.42 0.64
N ARG A 112 -2.61 18.98 -0.30
CA ARG A 112 -2.44 19.34 -1.73
C ARG A 112 -3.71 19.49 -2.57
N PHE A 113 -4.88 19.20 -2.03
CA PHE A 113 -6.15 19.53 -2.69
C PHE A 113 -6.84 20.55 -1.81
N GLN A 114 -7.20 21.70 -2.37
CA GLN A 114 -8.05 22.68 -1.70
C GLN A 114 -9.27 22.81 -2.60
N PRO A 115 -10.45 22.31 -2.22
CA PRO A 115 -11.64 22.64 -2.98
C PRO A 115 -11.83 24.16 -2.87
N ALA A 116 -11.90 24.83 -4.02
CA ALA A 116 -12.34 26.21 -4.06
C ALA A 116 -13.84 26.23 -3.72
N GLY A 117 -14.19 26.63 -2.49
CA GLY A 117 -15.57 26.83 -2.04
C GLY A 117 -16.06 25.88 -0.94
N PRO A 118 -17.34 26.01 -0.53
CA PRO A 118 -17.97 25.19 0.50
C PRO A 118 -18.24 23.76 -0.01
N GLY A 119 -17.17 22.96 -0.12
CA GLY A 119 -17.23 21.54 -0.42
C GLY A 119 -17.24 20.67 0.84
N PRO A 120 -17.62 19.38 0.72
CA PRO A 120 -17.50 18.44 1.83
C PRO A 120 -16.05 18.36 2.32
N ARG A 121 -15.88 18.32 3.65
CA ARG A 121 -14.58 18.09 4.29
C ARG A 121 -14.09 16.71 3.90
N ALA A 122 -12.89 16.57 3.32
CA ALA A 122 -12.42 15.29 2.83
C ALA A 122 -10.95 15.04 3.17
N ALA A 123 -10.64 13.81 3.58
CA ALA A 123 -9.26 13.36 3.69
C ALA A 123 -8.82 12.77 2.36
N VAL A 124 -7.68 13.22 1.85
CA VAL A 124 -7.14 12.78 0.56
C VAL A 124 -5.78 12.14 0.77
N THR A 125 -5.60 10.94 0.23
CA THR A 125 -4.30 10.29 0.17
C THR A 125 -4.01 9.80 -1.25
N THR A 126 -2.72 9.76 -1.57
CA THR A 126 -2.22 9.40 -2.89
C THR A 126 -1.31 8.20 -2.74
N ILE A 127 -1.56 7.16 -3.52
CA ILE A 127 -0.79 5.92 -3.52
C ILE A 127 -0.03 5.86 -4.84
N ARG A 128 1.29 5.68 -4.77
CA ARG A 128 2.18 5.75 -5.94
C ARG A 128 2.93 4.45 -6.14
N PHE A 129 2.89 3.95 -7.36
CA PHE A 129 3.56 2.73 -7.75
C PHE A 129 4.49 2.94 -8.94
N ARG A 130 5.71 2.43 -8.80
CA ARG A 130 6.68 2.31 -9.90
C ARG A 130 6.45 1.05 -10.74
N ASN A 131 5.84 0.02 -10.15
CA ASN A 131 5.59 -1.26 -10.79
C ASN A 131 4.09 -1.40 -11.08
N THR A 132 3.75 -1.59 -12.36
CA THR A 132 2.35 -1.70 -12.83
C THR A 132 1.64 -2.95 -12.31
N THR A 133 2.34 -4.08 -12.20
CA THR A 133 1.80 -5.33 -11.65
C THR A 133 1.44 -5.17 -10.18
N LEU A 134 2.32 -4.55 -9.39
CA LEU A 134 2.07 -4.29 -7.97
C LEU A 134 0.94 -3.28 -7.77
N ALA A 135 0.92 -2.22 -8.59
CA ALA A 135 -0.17 -1.25 -8.63
C ALA A 135 -1.52 -1.95 -8.85
N ARG A 136 -1.60 -2.81 -9.86
CA ARG A 136 -2.83 -3.53 -10.23
C ARG A 136 -3.29 -4.45 -9.09
N ALA A 137 -2.38 -5.21 -8.49
CA ALA A 137 -2.70 -6.12 -7.40
C ALA A 137 -3.23 -5.37 -6.17
N GLU A 138 -2.55 -4.29 -5.76
CA GLU A 138 -2.94 -3.50 -4.59
C GLU A 138 -4.28 -2.78 -4.81
N ILE A 139 -4.50 -2.23 -6.01
CA ILE A 139 -5.74 -1.54 -6.34
C ILE A 139 -6.91 -2.50 -6.47
N ARG A 140 -6.70 -3.71 -7.00
CA ARG A 140 -7.72 -4.75 -6.98
C ARG A 140 -8.11 -5.12 -5.55
N ARG A 141 -7.13 -5.38 -4.68
CA ARG A 141 -7.34 -5.67 -3.25
C ARG A 141 -8.12 -4.54 -2.56
N LEU A 142 -7.73 -3.29 -2.80
CA LEU A 142 -8.38 -2.12 -2.19
C LEU A 142 -9.82 -1.95 -2.70
N HIS A 143 -10.04 -2.11 -4.01
CA HIS A 143 -11.37 -2.05 -4.62
C HIS A 143 -12.31 -3.10 -4.03
N GLU A 144 -11.87 -4.35 -3.92
CA GLU A 144 -12.65 -5.44 -3.33
C GLU A 144 -12.95 -5.18 -1.86
N ALA A 145 -11.97 -4.72 -1.08
CA ALA A 145 -12.17 -4.38 0.32
C ALA A 145 -13.19 -3.25 0.51
N LEU A 146 -13.12 -2.20 -0.32
CA LEU A 146 -14.08 -1.09 -0.28
C LEU A 146 -15.49 -1.54 -0.70
N LEU A 147 -15.62 -2.37 -1.74
CA LEU A 147 -16.90 -2.95 -2.13
C LEU A 147 -17.54 -3.74 -0.98
N GLN A 148 -16.75 -4.55 -0.27
CA GLN A 148 -17.24 -5.38 0.81
C GLN A 148 -17.57 -4.61 2.09
N ARG A 149 -16.77 -3.59 2.44
CA ARG A 149 -16.83 -2.93 3.75
C ARG A 149 -17.49 -1.55 3.74
N ALA A 150 -17.21 -0.74 2.72
CA ALA A 150 -17.76 0.60 2.62
C ALA A 150 -19.16 0.62 1.98
N GLY A 151 -19.57 -0.46 1.27
CA GLY A 151 -20.92 -0.62 0.75
C GLY A 151 -21.41 0.60 -0.04
N GLY A 152 -22.54 1.18 0.35
CA GLY A 152 -23.15 2.36 -0.30
C GLY A 152 -22.32 3.65 -0.21
N HIS A 153 -21.31 3.70 0.66
CA HIS A 153 -20.40 4.84 0.77
C HIS A 153 -19.34 4.82 -0.35
N TYR A 154 -19.08 3.67 -0.97
CA TYR A 154 -18.01 3.54 -1.96
C TYR A 154 -18.47 3.92 -3.37
N ALA A 155 -17.69 4.81 -4.00
CA ALA A 155 -17.80 5.13 -5.41
C ALA A 155 -16.42 4.99 -6.08
N TYR A 156 -16.42 4.62 -7.35
CA TYR A 156 -15.20 4.46 -8.14
C TYR A 156 -15.37 5.06 -9.53
N ASP A 157 -14.26 5.48 -10.12
CA ASP A 157 -14.19 5.96 -11.50
C ASP A 157 -14.13 4.77 -12.49
N GLY A 158 -14.71 4.90 -13.68
CA GLY A 158 -14.58 3.94 -14.78
C GLY A 158 -13.12 3.70 -15.22
N GLY A 159 -12.25 4.71 -15.10
CA GLY A 159 -10.80 4.58 -15.34
C GLY A 159 -10.13 3.57 -14.41
N LEU A 160 -10.65 3.38 -13.19
CA LEU A 160 -10.16 2.38 -12.24
C LEU A 160 -10.33 0.95 -12.78
N LEU A 161 -11.51 0.64 -13.33
CA LEU A 161 -11.82 -0.69 -13.85
C LEU A 161 -10.91 -1.06 -15.03
N ALA A 162 -10.55 -0.08 -15.87
CA ALA A 162 -9.63 -0.29 -16.97
C ALA A 162 -8.24 -0.73 -16.48
N VAL A 163 -7.75 -0.15 -15.39
CA VAL A 163 -6.47 -0.56 -14.77
C VAL A 163 -6.56 -1.97 -14.21
N ILE A 164 -7.63 -2.29 -13.48
CA ILE A 164 -7.82 -3.61 -12.84
C ILE A 164 -7.91 -4.74 -13.90
N ARG A 165 -8.53 -4.46 -15.05
CA ARG A 165 -8.79 -5.42 -16.14
C ARG A 165 -7.69 -5.48 -17.20
N SER A 166 -6.79 -4.51 -17.25
CA SER A 166 -5.65 -4.56 -18.18
C SER A 166 -4.84 -5.84 -17.95
N HIS A 167 -4.39 -6.49 -19.03
CA HIS A 167 -3.47 -7.62 -18.98
C HIS A 167 -2.04 -7.11 -19.11
#